data_AF-A0A7Y0H2Z0-F1
#
_entry.id   AF-A0A7Y0H2Z0-F1
#
_cell.length_a   1.000
_cell.length_b   1.000
_cell.length_c   1.000
_cell.angle_alpha   90.00
_cell.angle_beta   90.00
_cell.angle_gamma   90.00
#
_symmetry.space_group_name_H-M   'P 1'
#
loop_
_entity.id
_entity.type
_entity.pdbx_description
1 polymer ?
#
loop_
_entity_poly.entity_id
_entity_poly.type
_entity_poly.pdbx_seq_one_letter_code
_entity_poly.pdbx_strand_id
1 'polypeptide(L)'
;MRRDVNVLATESARVSELRSSRRALRAERARVTYWRRLVAARLDLALACVAPPDQLGLYLTLLIDGAVHTSPPAHADLDRLLRHSLPITEIHRLDELHQLDERLASYQRDLDAVIASTTAKFIDRLTLYPLAALAGLPASPAPR
;
A
#
# COMPACT_ATOMS: atom_id res chain seq x y z
N MET A 1 26.66 22.39 30.71
CA MET A 1 25.24 22.52 31.10
C MET A 1 24.39 23.28 30.07
N ARG A 2 24.59 24.58 29.78
CA ARG A 2 23.75 25.31 28.79
C ARG A 2 23.92 24.83 27.33
N ARG A 3 25.11 24.32 26.96
CA ARG A 3 25.38 23.71 25.64
C ARG A 3 24.67 22.37 25.44
N ASP A 4 24.68 21.52 26.45
CA ASP A 4 24.13 20.16 26.38
C ASP A 4 22.60 20.17 26.22
N VAL A 5 21.93 21.12 26.86
CA VAL A 5 20.48 21.34 26.73
C VAL A 5 20.11 21.81 25.32
N ASN A 6 20.94 22.65 24.69
CA ASN A 6 20.68 23.13 23.33
C ASN A 6 20.88 22.01 22.29
N VAL A 7 21.86 21.14 22.49
CA VAL A 7 22.06 19.93 21.66
C VAL A 7 20.86 19.01 21.80
N LEU A 8 20.41 18.67 23.01
CA LEU A 8 19.25 17.79 23.20
C LEU A 8 17.95 18.35 22.60
N ALA A 9 17.72 19.67 22.68
CA ALA A 9 16.55 20.32 22.09
C ALA A 9 16.57 20.25 20.55
N THR A 10 17.71 20.55 19.93
CA THR A 10 17.87 20.44 18.46
C THR A 10 17.72 18.99 17.98
N GLU A 11 18.20 18.03 18.75
CA GLU A 11 18.03 16.61 18.43
C GLU A 11 16.60 16.11 18.58
N SER A 12 15.89 16.56 19.61
CA SER A 12 14.46 16.27 19.77
C SER A 12 13.65 16.77 18.58
N ALA A 13 13.93 18.00 18.10
CA ALA A 13 13.28 18.57 16.92
C ALA A 13 13.54 17.70 15.67
N ARG A 14 14.80 17.33 15.41
CA ARG A 14 15.18 16.46 14.28
C ARG A 14 14.51 15.08 14.33
N VAL A 15 14.44 14.46 15.51
CA VAL A 15 13.76 13.16 15.69
C VAL A 15 12.26 13.29 15.44
N SER A 16 11.64 14.41 15.87
CA SER A 16 10.23 14.70 15.62
C SER A 16 9.93 14.91 14.14
N GLU A 17 10.80 15.64 13.42
CA GLU A 17 10.72 15.83 11.97
C GLU A 17 10.84 14.49 11.22
N LEU A 18 11.86 13.68 11.52
CA LEU A 18 12.00 12.36 10.90
C LEU A 18 10.78 11.47 11.17
N ARG A 19 10.19 11.57 12.37
CA ARG A 19 8.96 10.83 12.72
C ARG A 19 7.76 11.33 11.91
N SER A 20 7.59 12.64 11.73
CA SER A 20 6.50 13.21 10.94
C SER A 20 6.65 12.88 9.46
N SER A 21 7.86 13.02 8.90
CA SER A 21 8.19 12.64 7.52
C SER A 21 7.90 11.16 7.27
N ARG A 22 8.32 10.25 8.16
CA ARG A 22 8.02 8.81 8.03
C ARG A 22 6.53 8.51 8.02
N ARG A 23 5.74 9.19 8.85
CA ARG A 23 4.27 9.04 8.85
C ARG A 23 3.67 9.50 7.53
N ALA A 24 4.07 10.67 7.05
CA ALA A 24 3.60 11.22 5.78
C ALA A 24 3.95 10.29 4.60
N LEU A 25 5.19 9.81 4.53
CA LEU A 25 5.65 8.90 3.48
C LEU A 25 4.89 7.56 3.51
N ARG A 26 4.60 7.00 4.69
CA ARG A 26 3.80 5.77 4.80
C ARG A 26 2.35 5.97 4.38
N ALA A 27 1.75 7.10 4.73
CA ALA A 27 0.42 7.46 4.26
C ALA A 27 0.40 7.57 2.72
N GLU A 28 1.43 8.18 2.13
CA GLU A 28 1.56 8.27 0.69
C GLU A 28 1.73 6.91 0.02
N ARG A 29 2.61 6.04 0.57
CA ARG A 29 2.76 4.66 0.11
C ARG A 29 1.43 3.89 0.14
N ALA A 30 0.63 4.07 1.19
CA ALA A 30 -0.69 3.44 1.28
C ALA A 30 -1.63 3.93 0.17
N ARG A 31 -1.64 5.24 -0.12
CA ARG A 31 -2.39 5.82 -1.24
C ARG A 31 -1.95 5.26 -2.59
N VAL A 32 -0.65 5.17 -2.84
CA VAL A 32 -0.11 4.60 -4.09
C VAL A 32 -0.51 3.13 -4.22
N THR A 33 -0.41 2.35 -3.14
CA THR A 33 -0.81 0.93 -3.13
C THR A 33 -2.29 0.77 -3.48
N TYR A 34 -3.14 1.64 -2.94
CA TYR A 34 -4.57 1.66 -3.28
C TYR A 34 -4.80 1.95 -4.76
N TRP A 35 -4.15 2.98 -5.30
CA TRP A 35 -4.25 3.32 -6.72
C TRP A 35 -3.77 2.21 -7.64
N ARG A 36 -2.66 1.53 -7.31
CA ARG A 36 -2.18 0.39 -8.08
C ARG A 36 -3.15 -0.77 -8.09
N ARG A 37 -3.79 -1.08 -6.95
CA ARG A 37 -4.84 -2.11 -6.91
C ARG A 37 -6.03 -1.76 -7.79
N LEU A 38 -6.41 -0.48 -7.84
CA LEU A 38 -7.50 -0.02 -8.70
C LEU A 38 -7.14 -0.13 -10.19
N VAL A 39 -5.91 0.25 -10.57
CA VAL A 39 -5.42 0.13 -11.95
C VAL A 39 -5.30 -1.34 -12.36
N ALA A 40 -4.74 -2.19 -11.49
CA ALA A 40 -4.65 -3.64 -11.74
C ALA A 40 -6.03 -4.26 -11.92
N ALA A 41 -6.98 -3.98 -11.02
CA ALA A 41 -8.35 -4.47 -11.17
C ALA A 41 -9.00 -4.00 -12.48
N ARG A 42 -8.68 -2.79 -12.94
CA ARG A 42 -9.16 -2.29 -14.23
C ARG A 42 -8.54 -3.01 -15.42
N LEU A 43 -7.23 -3.25 -15.38
CA LEU A 43 -6.53 -4.05 -16.40
C LEU A 43 -7.08 -5.47 -16.46
N ASP A 44 -7.27 -6.11 -15.31
CA ASP A 44 -7.82 -7.47 -15.21
C ASP A 44 -9.22 -7.54 -15.84
N LEU A 45 -10.07 -6.54 -15.58
CA LEU A 45 -11.41 -6.46 -16.16
C LEU A 45 -11.39 -6.23 -17.67
N ALA A 46 -10.50 -5.37 -18.16
CA ALA A 46 -10.34 -5.13 -19.60
C ALA A 46 -9.78 -6.39 -20.31
N LEU A 47 -8.85 -7.12 -19.68
CA LEU A 47 -8.36 -8.40 -20.17
C LEU A 47 -9.45 -9.48 -20.19
N ALA A 48 -10.29 -9.54 -19.16
CA ALA A 48 -11.40 -10.49 -19.08
C ALA A 48 -12.43 -10.31 -20.21
N CYS A 49 -12.53 -9.11 -20.82
CA CYS A 49 -13.35 -8.90 -22.01
C CYS A 49 -12.79 -9.61 -23.26
N VAL A 50 -11.47 -9.77 -23.36
CA VAL A 50 -10.80 -10.43 -24.49
C VAL A 50 -10.59 -11.91 -24.23
N ALA A 51 -10.17 -12.24 -23.01
CA ALA A 51 -9.88 -13.59 -22.55
C ALA A 51 -10.69 -13.85 -21.27
N PRO A 52 -11.95 -14.33 -21.40
CA PRO A 52 -12.79 -14.55 -20.23
C PRO A 52 -12.21 -15.64 -19.32
N PRO A 53 -12.32 -15.48 -17.99
CA PRO A 53 -11.81 -16.47 -17.05
C PRO A 53 -12.58 -17.79 -17.15
N ASP A 54 -11.87 -18.89 -16.92
CA ASP A 54 -12.45 -20.23 -16.89
C ASP A 54 -13.50 -20.40 -15.79
N GLN A 55 -14.38 -21.38 -15.96
CA GLN A 55 -15.40 -21.71 -14.97
C GLN A 55 -14.76 -22.34 -13.72
N LEU A 56 -15.20 -21.87 -12.54
CA LEU A 56 -14.77 -22.46 -11.27
C LEU A 56 -15.31 -23.89 -11.14
N GLY A 57 -14.48 -24.79 -10.62
CA GLY A 57 -14.91 -26.14 -10.25
C GLY A 57 -14.86 -27.21 -11.34
N LEU A 58 -14.51 -26.86 -12.59
CA LEU A 58 -14.46 -27.81 -13.72
C LEU A 58 -13.65 -29.09 -13.45
N TYR A 59 -12.53 -28.96 -12.73
CA TYR A 59 -11.60 -30.07 -12.45
C TYR A 59 -11.66 -30.57 -11.00
N LEU A 60 -12.46 -29.91 -10.14
CA LEU A 60 -12.46 -30.15 -8.70
C LEU A 60 -13.57 -31.10 -8.24
N THR A 61 -14.60 -31.33 -9.07
CA THR A 61 -15.69 -32.26 -8.79
C THR A 61 -15.23 -33.70 -8.53
N LEU A 62 -14.03 -34.08 -9.01
CA LEU A 62 -13.46 -35.41 -8.82
C LEU A 62 -12.36 -35.48 -7.75
N LEU A 63 -11.91 -34.34 -7.19
CA LEU A 63 -10.72 -34.24 -6.33
C LEU A 63 -11.01 -33.72 -4.92
N ILE A 64 -12.18 -33.10 -4.69
CA ILE A 64 -12.56 -32.61 -3.37
C ILE A 64 -13.21 -33.75 -2.59
N ASP A 65 -12.40 -34.52 -1.86
CA ASP A 65 -12.85 -35.47 -0.83
C ASP A 65 -13.41 -34.71 0.37
N GLY A 66 -14.58 -34.07 0.20
CA GLY A 66 -15.33 -33.43 1.28
C GLY A 66 -14.69 -32.20 1.93
N ALA A 67 -13.48 -31.77 1.51
CA ALA A 67 -12.76 -30.66 2.14
C ALA A 67 -13.36 -29.27 1.89
N VAL A 68 -14.21 -29.12 0.87
CA VAL A 68 -14.91 -27.87 0.55
C VAL A 68 -16.40 -28.11 0.66
N HIS A 69 -17.04 -27.52 1.67
CA HIS A 69 -18.47 -27.67 1.94
C HIS A 69 -19.35 -26.65 1.20
N THR A 70 -18.73 -25.69 0.50
CA THR A 70 -19.43 -24.65 -0.25
C THR A 70 -19.29 -24.88 -1.75
N SER A 71 -20.43 -24.98 -2.45
CA SER A 71 -20.42 -25.01 -3.92
C SER A 71 -19.77 -23.74 -4.48
N PRO A 72 -18.95 -23.84 -5.56
CA PRO A 72 -18.47 -22.66 -6.25
C PRO A 72 -19.65 -21.83 -6.77
N PRO A 73 -19.52 -20.48 -6.81
CA PRO A 73 -20.51 -19.62 -7.45
C PRO A 73 -20.76 -20.02 -8.90
N ALA A 74 -22.00 -19.89 -9.36
CA ALA A 74 -22.35 -20.20 -10.74
C ALA A 74 -21.62 -19.26 -11.70
N HIS A 75 -20.99 -19.82 -12.74
CA HIS A 75 -20.25 -19.04 -13.73
C HIS A 75 -21.13 -17.98 -14.39
N ALA A 76 -22.38 -18.31 -14.74
CA ALA A 76 -23.32 -17.36 -15.33
C ALA A 76 -23.62 -16.13 -14.44
N ASP A 77 -23.60 -16.29 -13.11
CA ASP A 77 -23.81 -15.17 -12.19
C ASP A 77 -22.59 -14.26 -12.10
N LEU A 78 -21.39 -14.85 -11.98
CA LEU A 78 -20.14 -14.11 -12.03
C LEU A 78 -20.03 -13.33 -13.32
N ASP A 79 -20.38 -13.99 -14.41
CA ASP A 79 -20.29 -13.45 -15.73
C ASP A 79 -21.23 -12.27 -15.98
N ARG A 80 -22.49 -12.45 -15.60
CA ARG A 80 -23.51 -11.42 -15.66
C ARG A 80 -23.14 -10.21 -14.81
N LEU A 81 -22.59 -10.40 -13.61
CA LEU A 81 -22.27 -9.28 -12.72
C LEU A 81 -21.01 -8.52 -13.17
N LEU A 82 -20.03 -9.21 -13.77
CA LEU A 82 -18.74 -8.61 -14.13
C LEU A 82 -18.75 -7.99 -15.54
N ARG A 83 -19.30 -8.67 -16.56
CA ARG A 83 -19.29 -8.17 -17.95
C ARG A 83 -20.06 -6.87 -18.15
N HIS A 84 -21.16 -6.65 -17.43
CA HIS A 84 -22.03 -5.49 -17.64
C HIS A 84 -21.55 -4.21 -16.94
N SER A 85 -20.47 -4.28 -16.15
CA SER A 85 -19.97 -3.16 -15.37
C SER A 85 -18.95 -2.27 -16.11
N LEU A 86 -18.46 -2.67 -17.29
CA LEU A 86 -17.44 -1.92 -18.02
C LEU A 86 -17.80 -1.72 -19.50
N PRO A 87 -17.65 -0.50 -20.04
CA PRO A 87 -17.83 -0.24 -21.46
C PRO A 87 -16.65 -0.83 -22.25
N ILE A 88 -16.94 -1.47 -23.39
CA ILE A 88 -15.96 -2.08 -24.33
C ILE A 88 -14.88 -1.08 -24.79
N THR A 89 -15.14 0.23 -24.67
CA THR A 89 -14.17 1.31 -24.96
C THR A 89 -12.91 1.27 -24.10
N GLU A 90 -12.91 0.56 -22.97
CA GLU A 90 -11.73 0.44 -22.12
C GLU A 90 -10.59 -0.38 -22.72
N ILE A 91 -10.87 -1.27 -23.68
CA ILE A 91 -9.83 -2.02 -24.40
C ILE A 91 -8.84 -1.08 -25.11
N HIS A 92 -9.34 0.07 -25.61
CA HIS A 92 -8.53 1.06 -26.32
C HIS A 92 -7.60 1.85 -25.39
N ARG A 93 -7.80 1.73 -24.07
CA ARG A 93 -7.01 2.40 -23.03
C ARG A 93 -6.04 1.46 -22.33
N LEU A 94 -5.94 0.20 -22.76
CA LEU A 94 -5.05 -0.79 -22.14
C LEU A 94 -3.60 -0.29 -22.07
N ASP A 95 -3.08 0.26 -23.17
CA ASP A 95 -1.72 0.80 -23.21
C ASP A 95 -1.54 1.97 -22.22
N GLU A 96 -2.52 2.87 -22.14
CA GLU A 96 -2.51 3.98 -21.18
C GLU A 96 -2.55 3.49 -19.72
N LEU A 97 -3.35 2.45 -19.45
CA LEU A 97 -3.45 1.84 -18.12
C LEU A 97 -2.16 1.10 -17.73
N HIS A 98 -1.52 0.39 -18.67
CA HIS A 98 -0.21 -0.23 -18.44
C HIS A 98 0.87 0.82 -18.16
N GLN A 99 0.92 1.89 -18.95
CA GLN A 99 1.83 3.00 -18.71
C GLN A 99 1.59 3.65 -17.34
N LEU A 100 0.33 3.77 -16.93
CA LEU A 100 -0.03 4.30 -15.61
C LEU A 100 0.43 3.36 -14.48
N ASP A 101 0.24 2.04 -14.59
CA ASP A 101 0.73 1.10 -13.58
C ASP A 101 2.26 1.13 -13.49
N GLU A 102 2.98 1.18 -14.61
CA GLU A 102 4.44 1.29 -14.62
C GLU A 102 4.92 2.57 -13.93
N ARG A 103 4.26 3.70 -14.19
CA ARG A 103 4.56 4.98 -13.51
C ARG A 103 4.29 4.90 -12.02
N LEU A 104 3.16 4.30 -11.60
CA LEU A 104 2.84 4.11 -10.19
C LEU A 104 3.81 3.13 -9.51
N ALA A 105 4.23 2.08 -10.20
CA ALA A 105 5.22 1.12 -9.72
C ALA A 105 6.58 1.79 -9.52
N SER A 106 7.02 2.64 -10.46
CA SER A 106 8.24 3.43 -10.30
C SER A 106 8.14 4.38 -9.12
N TYR A 107 7.05 5.13 -9.02
CA TYR A 107 6.85 6.05 -7.91
C TYR A 107 6.83 5.32 -6.54
N GLN A 108 6.19 4.14 -6.47
CA GLN A 108 6.21 3.32 -5.28
C GLN A 108 7.63 2.86 -4.93
N ARG A 109 8.44 2.42 -5.90
CA ARG A 109 9.85 2.04 -5.68
C ARG A 109 10.65 3.21 -5.10
N ASP A 110 10.45 4.42 -5.63
CA ASP A 110 11.12 5.62 -5.15
C ASP A 110 10.70 5.96 -3.71
N LEU A 111 9.39 5.91 -3.42
CA LEU A 111 8.88 6.09 -2.06
C LEU A 111 9.44 5.07 -1.09
N ASP A 112 9.57 3.82 -1.52
CA ASP A 112 10.07 2.72 -0.69
C ASP A 112 11.55 2.94 -0.33
N ALA A 113 12.35 3.41 -1.28
CA ALA A 113 13.74 3.81 -1.04
C ALA A 113 13.84 5.00 -0.08
N VAL A 114 12.98 6.02 -0.25
CA VAL A 114 12.96 7.20 0.64
C VAL A 114 12.50 6.83 2.06
N ILE A 115 11.50 5.96 2.20
CA ILE A 115 11.05 5.44 3.49
C ILE A 115 12.17 4.66 4.19
N ALA A 116 12.87 3.80 3.45
CA ALA A 116 14.00 3.04 3.98
C ALA A 116 15.13 3.97 4.47
N SER A 117 15.54 4.93 3.63
CA SER A 117 16.58 5.91 3.97
C SER A 117 16.18 6.77 5.18
N THR A 118 14.94 7.27 5.23
CA THR A 118 14.45 8.08 6.35
C THR A 118 14.35 7.26 7.64
N THR A 119 13.99 5.98 7.52
CA THR A 119 13.95 5.06 8.67
C THR A 119 15.34 4.74 9.19
N ALA A 120 16.33 4.54 8.31
CA ALA A 120 17.73 4.38 8.72
C ALA A 120 18.23 5.61 9.48
N LYS A 121 18.07 6.81 8.90
CA LYS A 121 18.43 8.08 9.56
C LYS A 121 17.76 8.24 10.93
N PHE A 122 16.49 7.85 11.05
CA PHE A 122 15.77 7.90 12.31
C PHE A 122 16.35 6.93 13.35
N ILE A 123 16.65 5.69 12.95
CA ILE A 123 17.27 4.70 13.84
C ILE A 123 18.65 5.18 14.29
N ASP A 124 19.49 5.62 13.35
CA ASP A 124 20.83 6.16 13.65
C ASP A 124 20.77 7.34 14.62
N ARG A 125 19.72 8.17 14.51
CA ARG A 125 19.55 9.29 15.44
C ARG A 125 19.11 8.85 16.82
N LEU A 126 18.22 7.86 16.91
CA LEU A 126 17.79 7.29 18.18
C LEU A 126 18.93 6.56 18.90
N THR A 127 19.83 5.88 18.17
CA THR A 127 20.97 5.20 18.77
C THR A 127 22.00 6.20 19.31
N LEU A 128 22.25 7.30 18.59
CA LEU A 128 23.16 8.36 19.02
C LEU A 128 22.59 9.24 20.14
N TYR A 129 21.28 9.51 20.12
CA TYR A 129 20.61 10.43 21.05
C TYR A 129 19.31 9.83 21.61
N PRO A 130 19.37 8.80 22.46
CA PRO A 130 18.18 8.12 22.95
C PRO A 130 17.27 9.05 23.78
N LEU A 131 17.85 9.97 24.55
CA LEU A 131 17.10 10.93 25.37
C LEU A 131 16.34 11.98 24.54
N ALA A 132 16.77 12.25 23.31
CA ALA A 132 16.07 13.15 22.40
C ALA A 132 14.67 12.63 22.02
N ALA A 133 14.47 11.30 22.05
CA ALA A 133 13.19 10.68 21.78
C ALA A 133 12.14 11.00 22.86
N LEU A 134 12.59 11.11 24.11
CA LEU A 134 11.76 11.34 25.30
C LEU A 134 11.43 12.82 25.48
N ALA A 135 12.36 13.70 25.14
CA ALA A 135 12.18 15.15 25.23
C ALA A 135 11.07 15.70 24.31
N GLY A 136 10.70 14.96 23.27
CA GLY A 136 9.65 15.32 22.32
C GLY A 136 8.29 14.62 22.57
N LEU A 137 8.14 13.87 23.66
CA LEU A 137 6.84 13.31 24.04
C LEU A 137 5.98 14.42 24.67
N PRO A 138 4.68 14.52 24.34
CA PRO A 138 3.80 15.41 25.07
C PRO A 138 3.84 15.02 26.55
N ALA A 139 3.96 16.01 27.44
CA ALA A 139 3.83 15.77 28.88
C ALA A 139 2.53 15.00 29.12
N SER A 140 2.60 13.92 29.90
CA SER A 140 1.43 13.10 30.23
C SER A 140 0.28 14.01 30.66
N PRO A 141 -0.94 13.85 30.10
CA PRO A 141 -2.07 14.65 30.55
C PRO A 141 -2.23 14.47 32.06
N ALA A 142 -2.33 15.58 32.80
CA ALA A 142 -2.54 15.54 34.23
C ALA A 142 -3.80 14.71 34.55
N PRO A 143 -3.76 13.85 35.59
CA PRO A 143 -4.96 13.13 36.01
C PRO A 143 -6.05 14.15 36.35
N ARG A 144 -7.24 13.93 35.79
CA ARG A 144 -8.44 14.72 36.09
C ARG A 144 -8.95 14.42 37.49
#